data_AF-A0A5C8BD38-F1
#
_entry.id   AF-A0A5C8BD38-F1
#
_cell.length_a   1.000
_cell.length_b   1.000
_cell.length_c   1.000
_cell.angle_alpha   90.00
_cell.angle_beta   90.00
_cell.angle_gamma   90.00
#
_symmetry.space_group_name_H-M   'P 1'
#
loop_
_entity.id
_entity.type
_entity.pdbx_description
1 polymer ?
#
loop_
_entity_poly.entity_id
_entity_poly.type
_entity_poly.pdbx_seq_one_letter_code
_entity_poly.pdbx_strand_id
1 'polypeptide(L)'
;MFDSVKNRVQAGFTLIEAIIFIVIVSVALVGIVTLFNLTTVGAADPARTKQALAVAESLLEEIELQAFTFCDPNDANATTATSTASCATTVQGLGPTAGESRYAEPRFDNVGDYHGFSMTGIR
;
A
#
# COMPACT_ATOMS: atom_id res chain seq x y z
N MET A 1 -67.93 -10.19 11.82
CA MET A 1 -66.73 -9.90 12.62
C MET A 1 -65.99 -8.79 11.92
N PHE A 2 -66.30 -7.53 12.24
CA PHE A 2 -65.63 -6.37 11.67
C PHE A 2 -64.81 -5.74 12.79
N ASP A 3 -63.49 -5.86 12.70
CA ASP A 3 -62.57 -5.24 13.64
C ASP A 3 -62.68 -3.72 13.55
N SER A 4 -62.95 -3.11 14.70
CA SER A 4 -63.01 -1.66 14.87
C SER A 4 -61.60 -1.09 14.77
N VAL A 5 -61.31 -0.40 13.67
CA VAL A 5 -60.07 0.37 13.50
C VAL A 5 -60.11 1.53 14.49
N LYS A 6 -59.40 1.39 15.62
CA LYS A 6 -59.18 2.49 16.58
C LYS A 6 -58.40 3.59 15.88
N ASN A 7 -59.07 4.72 15.64
CA ASN A 7 -58.42 5.93 15.16
C ASN A 7 -57.52 6.47 16.28
N ARG A 8 -56.19 6.36 16.14
CA ARG A 8 -55.25 6.94 17.10
C ARG A 8 -55.27 8.45 16.92
N VAL A 9 -55.62 9.18 17.96
CA VAL A 9 -55.53 10.64 17.98
C VAL A 9 -54.06 11.02 17.84
N GLN A 10 -53.71 11.72 16.76
CA GLN A 10 -52.38 12.29 16.58
C GLN A 10 -52.25 13.50 17.51
N ALA A 11 -51.49 13.36 18.59
CA ALA A 11 -51.04 14.49 19.38
C ALA A 11 -49.88 15.17 18.63
N GLY A 12 -50.02 16.46 18.32
CA GLY A 12 -48.93 17.26 17.75
C GLY A 12 -47.86 17.60 18.79
N PHE A 13 -46.70 18.04 18.32
CA PHE A 13 -45.59 18.48 19.16
C PHE A 13 -45.77 19.93 19.58
N THR A 14 -45.26 20.30 20.75
CA THR A 14 -45.27 21.70 21.17
C THR A 14 -44.17 22.50 20.46
N LEU A 15 -44.34 23.82 20.32
CA LEU A 15 -43.31 24.69 19.72
C LEU A 15 -41.98 24.63 20.50
N ILE A 16 -42.04 24.55 21.83
CA ILE A 16 -40.86 24.44 22.68
C ILE A 16 -40.15 23.08 22.51
N GLU A 17 -40.89 22.00 22.35
CA GLU A 17 -40.35 20.66 22.10
C GLU A 17 -39.60 20.59 20.77
N ALA A 18 -40.14 21.20 19.71
CA ALA A 18 -39.47 21.29 18.40
C ALA A 18 -38.17 22.11 18.49
N ILE A 19 -38.16 23.21 19.24
CA ILE A 19 -36.96 24.04 19.44
C ILE A 19 -35.87 23.27 20.19
N ILE A 20 -36.23 22.55 21.26
CA ILE A 20 -35.26 21.76 22.03
C ILE A 20 -34.70 20.63 21.17
N PHE A 21 -35.53 19.98 20.34
CA PHE A 21 -35.08 18.93 19.42
C PHE A 21 -34.01 19.43 18.44
N ILE A 22 -34.24 20.56 17.76
CA ILE A 22 -33.25 21.10 16.81
C ILE A 22 -31.94 21.51 17.50
N VAL A 23 -31.99 22.02 18.73
CA VAL A 23 -30.80 22.39 19.53
C VAL A 23 -29.98 21.14 19.89
N ILE A 24 -30.64 20.07 20.34
CA ILE A 24 -29.94 18.82 20.67
C ILE A 24 -29.30 18.21 19.43
N VAL A 25 -30.04 18.13 18.31
CA VAL A 25 -29.52 17.57 17.06
C VAL A 25 -28.34 18.38 16.51
N SER A 26 -28.41 19.71 16.57
CA SER A 26 -27.30 20.56 16.10
C SER A 26 -26.02 20.37 16.92
N VAL A 27 -26.11 20.33 18.25
CA VAL A 27 -24.94 20.06 19.11
C VAL A 27 -24.39 18.65 18.85
N ALA A 28 -25.26 17.65 18.70
CA ALA A 28 -24.85 16.27 18.40
C ALA A 28 -24.10 16.17 17.06
N LEU A 29 -24.60 16.83 16.01
CA LEU A 29 -23.95 16.85 14.69
C LEU A 29 -22.58 17.53 14.73
N VAL A 30 -22.44 18.63 15.46
CA VAL A 30 -21.14 19.31 15.64
C VAL A 30 -20.13 18.36 16.32
N GLY A 31 -20.56 17.62 17.35
CA GLY A 31 -19.71 16.62 18.00
C GLY A 31 -19.23 15.52 17.04
N ILE A 32 -20.16 14.98 16.23
CA ILE A 32 -19.85 13.92 15.25
C ILE A 32 -18.88 14.42 14.18
N VAL A 33 -19.14 15.60 13.59
CA VAL A 33 -18.27 16.19 12.56
C VAL A 33 -16.87 16.46 13.12
N THR A 34 -16.76 16.91 14.36
CA THR A 34 -15.46 17.15 15.01
C THR A 34 -14.65 15.85 15.16
N LEU A 35 -15.28 14.74 15.56
CA LEU A 35 -14.64 13.43 15.64
C LEU A 35 -14.19 12.91 14.27
N PHE A 36 -15.02 13.08 13.23
CA PHE A 36 -14.63 12.73 11.87
C PHE A 36 -13.44 13.54 11.36
N ASN A 37 -13.34 14.82 11.74
CA ASN A 37 -12.22 15.67 11.31
C ASN A 37 -10.90 15.27 12.00
N LEU A 38 -10.95 14.88 13.28
CA LEU A 38 -9.78 14.39 14.01
C LEU A 38 -9.21 13.10 13.41
N THR A 39 -10.07 12.19 12.93
CA THR A 39 -9.61 10.93 12.32
C THR A 39 -9.10 11.11 10.89
N THR A 40 -9.61 12.10 10.15
CA THR A 40 -9.18 12.36 8.76
C THR A 40 -7.89 13.16 8.66
N VAL A 41 -7.67 14.16 9.52
CA VAL A 41 -6.42 14.94 9.52
C VAL A 41 -5.21 14.08 9.93
N GLY A 42 -5.42 13.09 10.81
CA GLY A 42 -4.40 12.09 11.17
C GLY A 42 -4.21 10.95 10.17
N ALA A 43 -5.03 10.86 9.10
CA ALA A 43 -5.03 9.72 8.17
C ALA A 43 -4.06 9.86 6.99
N ALA A 44 -3.51 11.06 6.74
CA ALA A 44 -2.52 11.26 5.69
C ALA A 44 -1.22 10.47 5.94
N ASP A 45 -0.76 10.38 7.18
CA ASP A 45 0.46 9.66 7.58
C ASP A 45 0.33 8.13 7.48
N PRO A 46 -0.79 7.50 7.95
CA PRO A 46 -1.06 6.09 7.70
C PRO A 46 -1.12 5.74 6.21
N ALA A 47 -1.73 6.57 5.37
CA ALA A 47 -1.82 6.30 3.93
C ALA A 47 -0.44 6.27 3.27
N ARG A 48 0.45 7.22 3.62
CA ARG A 48 1.84 7.25 3.12
C ARG A 48 2.65 6.07 3.60
N THR A 49 2.52 5.69 4.87
CA THR A 49 3.20 4.52 5.42
C THR A 49 2.76 3.23 4.74
N LYS A 50 1.45 3.08 4.49
CA LYS A 50 0.91 1.91 3.78
C LYS A 50 1.37 1.84 2.32
N GLN A 51 1.42 2.98 1.63
CA GLN A 51 1.98 3.04 0.29
C GLN A 51 3.46 2.66 0.28
N ALA A 52 4.26 3.20 1.20
CA ALA A 52 5.69 2.87 1.32
C ALA A 52 5.91 1.38 1.62
N LEU A 53 5.07 0.78 2.47
CA LEU A 53 5.13 -0.64 2.75
C LEU A 53 4.79 -1.49 1.53
N ALA A 54 3.71 -1.16 0.80
CA ALA A 54 3.36 -1.87 -0.43
C ALA A 54 4.47 -1.78 -1.49
N VAL A 55 5.16 -0.64 -1.59
CA VAL A 55 6.34 -0.49 -2.47
C VAL A 55 7.46 -1.41 -2.00
N ALA A 56 7.80 -1.38 -0.72
CA ALA A 56 8.86 -2.21 -0.15
C ALA A 56 8.57 -3.71 -0.34
N GLU A 57 7.33 -4.15 -0.10
CA GLU A 57 6.89 -5.53 -0.32
C GLU A 57 7.01 -5.92 -1.79
N SER A 58 6.51 -5.09 -2.72
CA SER A 58 6.62 -5.39 -4.15
C SER A 58 8.08 -5.46 -4.65
N LEU A 59 8.96 -4.62 -4.10
CA LEU A 59 10.37 -4.62 -4.47
C LEU A 59 11.12 -5.81 -3.86
N LEU A 60 10.78 -6.20 -2.63
CA LEU A 60 11.33 -7.41 -2.02
C LEU A 60 10.89 -8.67 -2.76
N GLU A 61 9.62 -8.78 -3.15
CA GLU A 61 9.14 -9.90 -3.98
C GLU A 61 9.88 -9.97 -5.33
N GLU A 62 10.13 -8.83 -5.96
CA GLU A 62 10.90 -8.79 -7.21
C GLU A 62 12.35 -9.26 -7.02
N ILE A 63 13.02 -8.85 -5.94
CA ILE A 63 14.39 -9.25 -5.61
C ILE A 63 14.44 -10.75 -5.26
N GLU A 64 13.51 -11.24 -4.46
CA GLU A 64 13.45 -12.65 -4.04
C GLU A 64 13.21 -13.61 -5.21
N LEU A 65 12.61 -13.13 -6.31
CA LEU A 65 12.40 -13.90 -7.53
C LEU A 65 13.62 -13.94 -8.46
N GLN A 66 14.67 -13.16 -8.20
CA GLN A 66 15.88 -13.18 -9.01
C GLN A 66 16.83 -14.31 -8.62
N ALA A 67 17.76 -14.61 -9.51
CA ALA A 67 18.79 -15.61 -9.27
C ALA A 67 19.74 -15.15 -8.14
N PHE A 68 20.16 -16.10 -7.30
CA PHE A 68 21.25 -15.92 -6.35
C PHE A 68 22.40 -16.85 -6.72
N THR A 69 23.18 -16.44 -7.72
CA THR A 69 24.24 -17.24 -8.36
C THR A 69 25.60 -16.55 -8.28
N PHE A 70 26.68 -17.34 -8.40
CA PHE A 70 28.05 -16.81 -8.45
C PHE A 70 28.36 -16.08 -9.76
N CYS A 71 27.69 -16.47 -10.83
CA CYS A 71 27.83 -15.87 -12.16
C CYS A 71 26.56 -15.11 -12.50
N ASP A 72 26.72 -14.13 -13.39
CA ASP A 72 25.61 -13.49 -14.05
C ASP A 72 24.68 -14.56 -14.68
N PRO A 73 23.35 -14.47 -14.54
CA PRO A 73 22.42 -15.47 -15.08
C PRO A 73 22.49 -15.67 -16.59
N ASN A 74 23.05 -14.74 -17.36
CA ASN A 74 23.31 -14.92 -18.80
C ASN A 74 24.62 -15.69 -19.07
N ASP A 75 25.44 -15.96 -18.04
CA ASP A 75 26.64 -16.80 -18.12
C ASP A 75 26.28 -18.27 -18.35
N ALA A 76 27.03 -18.95 -19.22
CA ALA A 76 26.81 -20.36 -19.54
C ALA A 76 26.91 -21.29 -18.32
N ASN A 77 27.66 -20.91 -17.29
CA ASN A 77 27.87 -21.69 -16.07
C ASN A 77 27.04 -21.19 -14.88
N ALA A 78 26.09 -20.26 -15.06
CA ALA A 78 25.32 -19.65 -13.97
C ALA A 78 24.66 -20.67 -13.01
N THR A 79 24.20 -21.79 -13.55
CA THR A 79 23.51 -22.85 -12.77
C THR A 79 24.44 -23.94 -12.24
N THR A 80 25.70 -23.99 -12.68
CA THR A 80 26.64 -25.08 -12.36
C THR A 80 27.87 -24.60 -11.60
N ALA A 81 28.17 -23.31 -11.62
CA ALA A 81 29.29 -22.72 -10.92
C ALA A 81 29.17 -22.93 -9.40
N THR A 82 30.25 -23.43 -8.79
CA THR A 82 30.36 -23.61 -7.33
C THR A 82 31.23 -22.53 -6.68
N SER A 83 31.79 -21.63 -7.48
CA SER A 83 32.56 -20.47 -7.06
C SER A 83 32.57 -19.42 -8.18
N THR A 84 32.92 -18.18 -7.86
CA THR A 84 33.08 -17.11 -8.86
C THR A 84 34.17 -17.41 -9.90
N ALA A 85 35.18 -18.21 -9.55
CA ALA A 85 36.23 -18.63 -10.49
C ALA A 85 35.73 -19.63 -11.56
N SER A 86 34.52 -20.17 -11.40
CA SER A 86 33.92 -21.16 -12.30
C SER A 86 33.02 -20.54 -13.37
N CYS A 87 32.86 -19.21 -13.40
CA CYS A 87 32.08 -18.52 -14.42
C CYS A 87 32.78 -18.58 -15.79
N ALA A 88 32.01 -18.72 -16.86
CA ALA A 88 32.56 -18.81 -18.21
C ALA A 88 33.04 -17.44 -18.72
N THR A 89 32.29 -16.39 -18.40
CA THR A 89 32.50 -15.03 -18.87
C THR A 89 32.33 -14.00 -17.75
N THR A 90 31.20 -14.02 -17.05
CA THR A 90 30.75 -12.91 -16.20
C THR A 90 30.48 -13.40 -14.79
N VAL A 91 31.29 -12.93 -13.85
CA VAL A 91 31.08 -13.10 -12.42
C VAL A 91 30.02 -12.11 -11.95
N GLN A 92 29.06 -12.57 -11.16
CA GLN A 92 28.08 -11.70 -10.53
C GLN A 92 28.76 -10.79 -9.49
N GLY A 93 28.51 -9.49 -9.59
CA GLY A 93 28.98 -8.49 -8.62
C GLY A 93 27.96 -8.17 -7.52
N LEU A 94 28.38 -7.35 -6.56
CA LEU A 94 27.49 -6.67 -5.62
C LEU A 94 26.95 -5.37 -6.24
N GLY A 95 26.41 -5.46 -7.45
CA GLY A 95 25.87 -4.35 -8.22
C GLY A 95 25.53 -4.81 -9.63
N PRO A 96 24.77 -4.00 -10.40
CA PRO A 96 24.29 -4.37 -11.72
C PRO A 96 25.42 -4.82 -12.64
N THR A 97 25.19 -5.89 -13.40
CA THR A 97 26.05 -6.20 -14.54
C THR A 97 26.00 -5.04 -15.55
N ALA A 98 27.09 -4.84 -16.29
CA ALA A 98 27.25 -3.69 -17.17
C ALA A 98 26.14 -3.63 -18.24
N GLY A 99 25.36 -2.55 -18.21
CA GLY A 99 24.24 -2.34 -19.14
C GLY A 99 22.88 -2.72 -18.56
N GLU A 100 22.85 -3.37 -17.40
CA GLU A 100 21.60 -3.76 -16.78
C GLU A 100 20.92 -2.63 -16.01
N SER A 101 19.60 -2.65 -16.04
CA SER A 101 18.78 -1.73 -15.24
C SER A 101 17.44 -2.34 -14.88
N ARG A 102 16.79 -1.87 -13.83
CA ARG A 102 15.41 -2.29 -13.53
C ARG A 102 14.40 -1.94 -14.64
N TYR A 103 14.68 -0.90 -15.45
CA TYR A 103 13.67 -0.26 -16.31
C TYR A 103 13.81 -0.55 -17.81
N ALA A 104 15.00 -0.96 -18.26
CA ALA A 104 15.30 -1.22 -19.66
C ALA A 104 16.07 -2.54 -19.80
N GLU A 105 15.96 -3.17 -20.97
CA GLU A 105 16.70 -4.39 -21.27
C GLU A 105 18.19 -4.09 -21.53
N PRO A 106 19.12 -4.90 -21.01
CA PRO A 106 18.87 -6.07 -20.16
C PRO A 106 18.41 -5.69 -18.75
N ARG A 107 17.40 -6.40 -18.23
CA ARG A 107 16.87 -6.17 -16.88
C ARG A 107 17.73 -6.83 -15.81
N PHE A 108 17.68 -6.29 -14.59
CA PHE A 108 18.22 -6.99 -13.41
C PHE A 108 17.65 -8.41 -13.34
N ASP A 109 18.54 -9.38 -13.29
CA ASP A 109 18.19 -10.80 -13.28
C ASP A 109 18.87 -11.57 -12.12
N ASN A 110 19.71 -10.88 -11.34
CA ASN A 110 20.34 -11.37 -10.13
C ASN A 110 20.03 -10.48 -8.91
N VAL A 111 19.98 -11.08 -7.72
CA VAL A 111 19.82 -10.36 -6.44
C VAL A 111 20.90 -9.29 -6.25
N GLY A 112 22.12 -9.53 -6.73
CA GLY A 112 23.25 -8.62 -6.64
C GLY A 112 23.02 -7.28 -7.36
N ASP A 113 22.21 -7.25 -8.41
CA ASP A 113 22.03 -6.07 -9.26
C ASP A 113 21.27 -4.94 -8.56
N TYR A 114 20.49 -5.29 -7.54
CA TYR A 114 19.74 -4.31 -6.75
C TYR A 114 20.62 -3.55 -5.75
N HIS A 115 21.92 -3.89 -5.63
CA HIS A 115 22.81 -3.19 -4.72
C HIS A 115 22.96 -1.71 -5.08
N GLY A 116 22.62 -0.84 -4.14
CA GLY A 116 22.63 0.61 -4.35
C GLY A 116 21.48 1.13 -5.22
N PHE A 117 20.52 0.27 -5.60
CA PHE A 117 19.33 0.70 -6.30
C PHE A 117 18.50 1.66 -5.43
N SER A 118 18.09 2.77 -6.03
CA SER A 118 17.24 3.77 -5.40
C SER A 118 16.19 4.23 -6.39
N MET A 119 14.95 4.38 -5.92
CA MET A 119 13.86 4.92 -6.71
C MET A 119 13.12 6.01 -5.95
N THR A 120 12.75 7.09 -6.65
CA THR A 120 11.96 8.19 -6.09
C THR A 120 10.49 7.98 -6.42
N GLY A 121 9.81 7.18 -5.59
CA GLY A 121 8.40 6.81 -5.78
C GLY A 121 8.15 5.86 -6.96
N ILE A 122 6.95 5.28 -7.01
CA ILE A 122 6.45 4.53 -8.17
C ILE A 122 5.83 5.55 -9.13
N ARG A 123 6.26 5.57 -10.39
CA ARG A 123 5.63 6.32 -11.48
C ARG A 123 4.64 5.44 -12.21
#